data_AF-A0A4R6E1G2-F1
#
_entry.id   AF-A0A4R6E1G2-F1
#
_cell.length_a   1.000
_cell.length_b   1.000
_cell.length_c   1.000
_cell.angle_alpha   90.00
_cell.angle_beta   90.00
_cell.angle_gamma   90.00
#
_symmetry.space_group_name_H-M   'P 1'
#
loop_
_entity.id
_entity.type
_entity.pdbx_description
1 polymer ?
#
loop_
_entity_poly.entity_id
_entity_poly.type
_entity_poly.pdbx_seq_one_letter_code
_entity_poly.pdbx_strand_id
1 'polypeptide(L)'
;MKKTILTLVTAAMLLPAVTLSAHATNRSDNRQDARDTRQDARSTGREQKRDCVRDDDKSNSSCRQDKRENRRDGRQDARDQKW
;
A
#
# COMPACT_ATOMS: atom_id res chain seq x y z
N MET A 1 1.86 -14.03 -48.00
CA MET A 1 0.83 -13.01 -47.68
C MET A 1 -0.22 -13.52 -46.69
N LYS A 2 -0.99 -14.58 -46.98
CA LYS A 2 -2.00 -15.09 -46.02
C LYS A 2 -1.41 -15.59 -44.70
N LYS A 3 -0.28 -16.32 -44.73
CA LYS A 3 0.43 -16.79 -43.52
C LYS A 3 0.99 -15.64 -42.67
N THR A 4 1.52 -14.60 -43.31
CA THR A 4 2.06 -13.41 -42.63
C THR A 4 0.95 -12.54 -42.01
N ILE A 5 -0.21 -12.46 -42.67
CA ILE A 5 -1.40 -11.81 -42.11
C ILE A 5 -1.93 -12.60 -40.90
N LEU A 6 -1.99 -13.93 -41.00
CA LEU A 6 -2.46 -14.78 -39.89
C LEU A 6 -1.56 -14.63 -38.66
N THR A 7 -0.23 -14.64 -38.83
CA THR A 7 0.73 -14.45 -37.74
C THR A 7 0.64 -13.07 -37.08
N LEU A 8 0.41 -12.02 -37.86
CA LEU A 8 0.25 -10.66 -37.33
C LEU A 8 -1.04 -10.52 -36.51
N VAL A 9 -2.14 -11.12 -36.96
CA VAL A 9 -3.41 -11.11 -36.22
C VAL A 9 -3.30 -11.86 -34.90
N THR A 10 -2.65 -13.04 -34.88
CA THR A 10 -2.42 -13.77 -33.63
C THR A 10 -1.50 -13.03 -32.66
N ALA A 11 -0.45 -12.36 -33.15
CA ALA A 11 0.42 -11.55 -32.30
C ALA A 11 -0.32 -10.34 -31.71
N ALA A 12 -1.15 -9.67 -32.51
CA ALA A 12 -1.97 -8.54 -32.07
C ALA A 12 -3.01 -8.93 -31.01
N MET A 13 -3.57 -10.14 -31.05
CA MET A 13 -4.50 -10.63 -30.01
C MET A 13 -3.82 -11.05 -28.71
N LEU A 14 -2.55 -11.48 -28.74
CA LEU A 14 -1.83 -11.95 -27.54
C LEU A 14 -1.19 -10.80 -26.74
N LEU A 15 -0.83 -9.69 -27.38
CA LEU A 15 -0.24 -8.51 -26.74
C LEU A 15 -1.11 -7.89 -25.62
N PRO A 16 -2.44 -7.70 -25.79
CA PRO A 16 -3.32 -7.20 -24.74
C PRO A 16 -3.40 -8.12 -23.52
N ALA A 17 -3.36 -9.43 -23.73
CA ALA A 17 -3.50 -10.41 -22.65
C ALA A 17 -2.34 -10.33 -21.65
N VAL A 18 -1.10 -10.18 -22.12
CA VAL A 18 0.10 -10.11 -21.28
C VAL A 18 0.19 -8.75 -20.55
N THR A 19 -0.14 -7.67 -21.25
CA THR A 19 -0.02 -6.31 -20.73
C THR A 19 -1.06 -5.97 -19.66
N LEU A 20 -2.31 -6.45 -19.80
CA LEU A 20 -3.35 -6.29 -18.78
C LEU A 20 -3.01 -7.03 -17.49
N SER A 21 -2.50 -8.26 -17.58
CA SER A 21 -2.13 -9.05 -16.40
C SER A 21 -1.02 -8.38 -15.58
N ALA A 22 0.01 -7.83 -16.22
CA ALA A 22 1.10 -7.15 -15.52
C ALA A 22 0.64 -5.86 -14.80
N HIS A 23 -0.29 -5.10 -15.38
CA HIS A 23 -0.87 -3.92 -14.72
C HIS A 23 -1.77 -4.31 -13.54
N ALA A 24 -2.49 -5.43 -13.66
CA ALA A 24 -3.37 -5.91 -12.60
C ALA A 24 -2.58 -6.41 -11.38
N THR A 25 -1.46 -7.11 -11.58
CA THR A 25 -0.58 -7.57 -10.50
C THR A 25 0.07 -6.39 -9.79
N ASN A 26 0.70 -5.46 -10.53
CA ASN A 26 1.32 -4.27 -9.95
C ASN A 26 0.33 -3.44 -9.11
N ARG A 27 -0.92 -3.30 -9.60
CA ARG A 27 -1.97 -2.59 -8.86
C ARG A 27 -2.43 -3.34 -7.61
N SER A 28 -2.37 -4.67 -7.61
CA SER A 28 -2.67 -5.49 -6.43
C SER A 28 -1.59 -5.32 -5.37
N ASP A 29 -0.32 -5.35 -5.79
CA ASP A 29 0.84 -5.23 -4.92
C ASP A 29 0.86 -3.87 -4.21
N ASN A 30 0.70 -2.77 -4.97
CA ASN A 30 0.61 -1.42 -4.37
C ASN A 30 -0.54 -1.28 -3.34
N ARG A 31 -1.65 -2.00 -3.54
CA ARG A 31 -2.76 -1.99 -2.56
C ARG A 31 -2.44 -2.81 -1.32
N GLN A 32 -1.63 -3.85 -1.47
CA GLN A 32 -1.16 -4.67 -0.36
C GLN A 32 -0.14 -3.90 0.47
N ASP A 33 0.86 -3.27 -0.17
CA ASP A 33 1.85 -2.43 0.51
C ASP A 33 1.18 -1.28 1.28
N ALA A 34 0.21 -0.61 0.63
CA ALA A 34 -0.58 0.41 1.30
C ALA A 34 -1.41 -0.15 2.48
N ARG A 35 -1.81 -1.42 2.48
CA ARG A 35 -2.48 -2.03 3.66
C ARG A 35 -1.47 -2.25 4.77
N ASP A 36 -0.30 -2.77 4.44
CA ASP A 36 0.75 -3.12 5.39
C ASP A 36 1.30 -1.87 6.08
N THR A 37 1.60 -0.79 5.33
CA THR A 37 1.95 0.53 5.88
C THR A 37 0.93 1.03 6.91
N ARG A 38 -0.38 0.84 6.66
CA ARG A 38 -1.42 1.22 7.62
C ARG A 38 -1.46 0.30 8.84
N GLN A 39 -1.09 -0.97 8.71
CA GLN A 39 -1.03 -1.89 9.85
C GLN A 39 0.19 -1.61 10.71
N ASP A 40 1.33 -1.33 10.10
CA ASP A 40 2.57 -0.98 10.79
C ASP A 40 2.37 0.28 11.63
N ALA A 41 1.86 1.36 11.04
CA ALA A 41 1.51 2.57 11.80
C ALA A 41 0.50 2.30 12.94
N ARG A 42 -0.44 1.36 12.76
CA ARG A 42 -1.35 0.98 13.88
C ARG A 42 -0.64 0.22 14.98
N SER A 43 0.33 -0.63 14.64
CA SER A 43 1.12 -1.42 15.60
C SER A 43 2.09 -0.51 16.35
N THR A 44 2.92 0.23 15.61
CA THR A 44 3.87 1.21 16.12
C THR A 44 3.19 2.24 17.01
N GLY A 45 2.09 2.86 16.57
CA GLY A 45 1.36 3.80 17.41
C GLY A 45 0.70 3.19 18.66
N ARG A 46 0.49 1.87 18.73
CA ARG A 46 0.06 1.19 19.98
C ARG A 46 1.23 0.98 20.91
N GLU A 47 2.38 0.57 20.38
CA GLU A 47 3.63 0.35 21.11
C GLU A 47 4.17 1.65 21.69
N GLN A 48 4.36 2.68 20.87
CA GLN A 48 4.76 4.03 21.32
C GLN A 48 3.85 4.58 22.42
N LYS A 49 2.53 4.32 22.33
CA LYS A 49 1.57 4.74 23.36
C LYS A 49 1.64 3.91 24.64
N ARG A 50 2.10 2.66 24.57
CA ARG A 50 2.38 1.83 25.76
C ARG A 50 3.62 2.37 26.46
N ASP A 51 4.68 2.64 25.71
CA ASP A 51 5.94 3.16 26.24
C ASP A 51 5.76 4.55 26.84
N CYS A 52 5.13 5.47 26.12
CA CYS A 52 4.78 6.81 26.62
C CYS A 52 4.03 6.80 27.97
N VAL A 53 3.15 5.82 28.19
CA VAL A 53 2.41 5.68 29.46
C VAL A 53 3.26 4.98 30.54
N ARG A 54 4.13 4.05 30.14
CA ARG A 54 5.02 3.30 31.04
C ARG A 54 6.15 4.17 31.58
N ASP A 55 6.71 5.01 30.73
CA ASP A 55 7.84 5.87 31.04
C ASP A 55 7.38 7.18 31.73
N ASP A 56 6.06 7.39 31.84
CA ASP A 56 5.42 8.59 32.42
C ASP A 56 5.89 9.91 31.79
N ASP A 57 6.31 9.85 30.53
CA ASP A 57 6.86 10.98 29.77
C ASP A 57 5.88 12.15 29.66
N LYS A 58 4.58 11.85 29.60
CA LYS A 58 3.49 12.82 29.47
C LYS A 58 2.13 12.23 29.83
N SER A 59 1.13 13.12 29.93
CA SER A 59 -0.25 12.73 30.24
C SER A 59 -0.82 11.73 29.22
N ASN A 60 -1.71 10.85 29.69
CA ASN A 60 -2.38 9.85 28.86
C ASN A 60 -3.11 10.46 27.67
N SER A 61 -3.65 11.68 27.82
CA SER A 61 -4.32 12.41 26.75
C SER A 61 -3.32 12.78 25.65
N SER A 62 -2.12 13.23 26.01
CA SER A 62 -1.04 13.54 25.08
C SER A 62 -0.56 12.28 24.35
N CYS A 63 -0.26 11.18 25.05
CA CYS A 63 0.08 9.89 24.41
C CYS A 63 -1.01 9.39 23.44
N ARG A 64 -2.30 9.68 23.70
CA ARG A 64 -3.40 9.33 22.79
C ARG A 64 -3.43 10.23 21.54
N GLN A 65 -2.97 11.47 21.63
CA GLN A 65 -2.88 12.35 20.47
C GLN A 65 -1.77 11.91 19.54
N ASP A 66 -0.56 11.65 20.04
CA ASP A 66 0.55 11.10 19.25
C ASP A 66 0.14 9.83 18.50
N LYS A 67 -0.52 8.90 19.19
CA LYS A 67 -1.03 7.68 18.54
C LYS A 67 -2.03 7.98 17.40
N ARG A 68 -2.83 9.05 17.53
CA ARG A 68 -3.76 9.47 16.46
C ARG A 68 -2.99 10.09 15.31
N GLU A 69 -1.95 10.88 15.59
CA GLU A 69 -1.07 11.50 14.61
C GLU A 69 -0.29 10.46 13.82
N ASN A 70 0.36 9.51 14.48
CA ASN A 70 1.04 8.39 13.83
C ASN A 70 0.10 7.59 12.89
N ARG A 71 -1.18 7.44 13.26
CA ARG A 71 -2.20 6.82 12.39
C ARG A 71 -2.66 7.71 11.23
N ARG A 72 -2.53 9.03 11.34
CA ARG A 72 -2.80 9.96 10.24
C ARG A 72 -1.64 9.91 9.26
N ASP A 73 -0.40 9.92 9.75
CA ASP A 73 0.81 9.84 8.94
C ASP A 73 0.84 8.53 8.15
N GLY A 74 0.68 7.38 8.81
CA GLY A 74 0.59 6.10 8.09
C GLY A 74 -0.61 5.97 7.14
N ARG A 75 -1.67 6.78 7.29
CA ARG A 75 -2.75 6.85 6.29
C ARG A 75 -2.37 7.72 5.10
N GLN A 76 -1.55 8.75 5.32
CA GLN A 76 -1.00 9.60 4.28
C GLN A 76 0.04 8.84 3.46
N ASP A 77 1.02 8.20 4.12
CA ASP A 77 2.05 7.37 3.45
C ASP A 77 1.41 6.27 2.59
N ALA A 78 0.39 5.61 3.11
CA ALA A 78 -0.34 4.59 2.39
C ALA A 78 -1.27 5.11 1.27
N ARG A 79 -1.53 6.43 1.20
CA ARG A 79 -2.14 7.05 0.01
C ARG A 79 -1.07 7.28 -1.04
N ASP A 80 0.12 7.70 -0.62
CA ASP A 80 1.23 8.03 -1.50
C ASP A 80 1.81 6.76 -2.16
N GLN A 81 1.76 5.60 -1.49
CA GLN A 81 2.10 4.29 -2.08
C GLN A 81 1.02 3.67 -2.99
N LYS A 82 -0.24 4.08 -2.86
CA LYS A 82 -1.36 3.40 -3.54
C LYS A 82 -1.40 3.70 -5.04
N TRP A 83 -0.73 4.76 -5.48
CA TRP A 83 -0.81 5.32 -6.83
C TRP A 83 0.55 5.23 -7.52
#